data_AF-A0A832ENI3-F1
#
_entry.id   AF-A0A832ENI3-F1
#
_cell.length_a   1.000
_cell.length_b   1.000
_cell.length_c   1.000
_cell.angle_alpha   90.00
_cell.angle_beta   90.00
_cell.angle_gamma   90.00
#
_symmetry.space_group_name_H-M   'P 1'
#
loop_
_entity.id
_entity.type
_entity.pdbx_description
1 polymer ?
#
loop_
_entity_poly.entity_id
_entity_poly.type
_entity_poly.pdbx_seq_one_letter_code
_entity_poly.pdbx_strand_id
1 'polypeptide(L)'
;MSASLDALIFDVDGTLAETEEAHRAAFNQAFGEWDLGWRWDKPLYARLLDITGGKERLRHFVHTHRPENSERFDDDANIIALHKRKTAIYMDRVSGGRIALRPGVARLLNEARAAGLTLAIATTTNLAPLQALFDGTLGREAMGWF
;
A
#
# COMPACT_ATOMS: atom_id res chain seq x y z
N MET A 1 -35.16 -9.04 15.57
CA MET A 1 -34.33 -7.84 15.81
C MET A 1 -33.55 -7.58 14.54
N SER A 2 -33.63 -6.37 13.99
CA SER A 2 -32.71 -5.97 12.91
C SER A 2 -31.31 -5.87 13.51
N ALA A 3 -30.29 -6.43 12.87
CA ALA A 3 -28.92 -6.18 13.29
C ALA A 3 -28.65 -4.67 13.17
N SER A 4 -28.19 -4.04 14.26
CA SER A 4 -27.60 -2.70 14.21
C SER A 4 -26.16 -2.83 13.74
N LEU A 5 -25.70 -1.86 12.95
CA LEU A 5 -24.28 -1.74 12.64
C LEU A 5 -23.59 -1.13 13.86
N ASP A 6 -22.59 -1.82 14.41
CA ASP A 6 -21.88 -1.37 15.62
C ASP A 6 -20.44 -0.91 15.34
N ALA A 7 -19.83 -1.40 14.25
CA ALA A 7 -18.44 -1.10 13.90
C ALA A 7 -18.17 -1.09 12.39
N LEU A 8 -17.11 -0.36 11.99
CA LEU A 8 -16.53 -0.37 10.66
C LEU A 8 -15.03 -0.67 10.73
N ILE A 9 -14.60 -1.72 10.02
CA ILE A 9 -13.19 -2.12 9.93
C ILE A 9 -12.68 -1.77 8.53
N PHE A 10 -11.65 -0.95 8.45
CA PHE A 10 -11.10 -0.46 7.18
C PHE A 10 -9.74 -1.08 6.89
N ASP A 11 -9.51 -1.48 5.65
CA ASP A 11 -8.15 -1.55 5.11
C ASP A 11 -7.64 -0.14 4.78
N VAL A 12 -6.35 0.03 4.57
CA VAL A 12 -5.70 1.30 4.27
C VAL A 12 -5.45 1.43 2.77
N ASP A 13 -4.60 0.56 2.22
CA ASP A 13 -4.10 0.64 0.86
C ASP A 13 -5.23 0.32 -0.15
N GLY A 14 -5.49 1.24 -1.07
CA GLY A 14 -6.61 1.10 -2.01
C GLY A 14 -8.01 1.28 -1.38
N THR A 15 -8.13 1.45 -0.06
CA THR A 15 -9.41 1.60 0.65
C THR A 15 -9.57 2.99 1.28
N LEU A 16 -8.75 3.34 2.27
CA LEU A 16 -8.74 4.70 2.81
C LEU A 16 -8.06 5.66 1.84
N ALA A 17 -7.00 5.23 1.16
CA ALA A 17 -6.21 6.05 0.27
C ALA A 17 -5.86 5.32 -1.03
N GLU A 18 -5.72 6.06 -2.12
CA GLU A 18 -5.22 5.50 -3.38
C GLU A 18 -3.69 5.47 -3.34
N THR A 19 -3.12 4.31 -3.00
CA THR A 19 -1.69 4.12 -2.77
C THR A 19 -0.99 3.26 -3.82
N GLU A 20 -1.75 2.64 -4.73
CA GLU A 20 -1.19 1.63 -5.63
C GLU A 20 -0.23 2.22 -6.65
N GLU A 21 -0.51 3.43 -7.12
CA GLU A 21 0.41 4.13 -8.01
C GLU A 21 1.73 4.50 -7.30
N ALA A 22 1.68 4.82 -6.01
CA ALA A 22 2.89 5.08 -5.22
C ALA A 22 3.70 3.79 -4.99
N HIS A 23 3.04 2.65 -4.76
CA HIS A 23 3.71 1.35 -4.70
C HIS A 23 4.35 0.97 -6.05
N ARG A 24 3.63 1.11 -7.17
CA ARG A 24 4.14 0.83 -8.51
C ARG A 24 5.35 1.70 -8.86
N ALA A 25 5.29 2.99 -8.54
CA ALA A 25 6.41 3.91 -8.72
C ALA A 25 7.63 3.52 -7.87
N ALA A 26 7.41 3.08 -6.62
CA ALA A 26 8.49 2.64 -5.75
C ALA A 26 9.14 1.32 -6.23
N PHE A 27 8.37 0.38 -6.76
CA PHE A 27 8.92 -0.83 -7.42
C PHE A 27 9.79 -0.46 -8.62
N ASN A 28 9.27 0.35 -9.54
CA ASN A 28 10.01 0.76 -10.74
C ASN A 28 11.30 1.51 -10.41
N GLN A 29 11.29 2.35 -9.38
CA GLN A 29 12.51 3.00 -8.93
C GLN A 29 13.50 1.98 -8.36
N ALA A 30 13.06 1.05 -7.51
CA ALA A 30 13.92 0.01 -6.94
C ALA A 30 14.55 -0.86 -8.05
N PHE A 31 13.79 -1.18 -9.10
CA PHE A 31 14.30 -1.92 -10.26
C PHE A 31 15.39 -1.13 -11.00
N GLY A 32 15.20 0.19 -11.17
CA GLY A 32 16.19 1.06 -11.78
C GLY A 32 17.47 1.19 -10.94
N GLU A 33 17.36 1.31 -9.61
CA GLU A 33 18.52 1.36 -8.71
C GLU A 33 19.36 0.06 -8.73
N TRP A 34 18.75 -1.06 -9.12
CA TRP A 34 19.39 -2.38 -9.21
C TRP A 34 19.83 -2.75 -10.63
N ASP A 35 19.63 -1.82 -11.58
CA ASP A 35 19.92 -1.96 -13.01
C ASP A 35 19.30 -3.22 -13.63
N LEU A 36 18.04 -3.50 -13.28
CA LEU A 36 17.37 -4.74 -13.70
C LEU A 36 16.78 -4.66 -15.11
N GLY A 37 16.59 -3.44 -15.65
CA GLY A 37 15.83 -3.21 -16.89
C GLY A 37 14.31 -3.44 -16.75
N TRP A 38 13.82 -3.81 -15.57
CA TRP A 38 12.40 -4.11 -15.35
C TRP A 38 11.56 -2.85 -15.26
N ARG A 39 10.34 -2.93 -15.81
CA ARG A 39 9.33 -1.90 -15.64
C ARG A 39 7.94 -2.51 -15.56
N TRP A 40 7.25 -2.24 -14.48
CA TRP A 40 5.83 -2.53 -14.32
C TRP A 40 5.03 -1.31 -14.76
N ASP A 41 4.48 -1.37 -15.96
CA ASP A 41 3.46 -0.42 -16.42
C ASP A 41 2.12 -0.64 -15.68
N LYS A 42 1.15 0.24 -15.92
CA LYS A 42 -0.15 0.15 -15.23
C LYS A 42 -0.90 -1.15 -15.57
N PRO A 43 -1.02 -1.59 -16.84
CA PRO A 43 -1.69 -2.85 -17.16
C PRO A 43 -1.05 -4.09 -16.53
N LEU A 44 0.28 -4.19 -16.53
CA LEU A 44 0.98 -5.29 -15.88
C LEU A 44 0.79 -5.24 -14.37
N TYR A 45 0.97 -4.07 -13.77
CA TYR A 45 0.80 -3.93 -12.32
C TYR A 45 -0.62 -4.28 -11.87
N ALA A 46 -1.64 -3.89 -12.62
CA ALA A 46 -3.04 -4.25 -12.34
C ALA A 46 -3.26 -5.76 -12.28
N ARG A 47 -2.64 -6.55 -13.18
CA ARG A 47 -2.68 -8.02 -13.12
C ARG A 47 -1.89 -8.57 -11.93
N LEU A 48 -0.76 -7.96 -11.62
CA LEU A 48 0.07 -8.36 -10.49
C LEU A 48 -0.60 -8.07 -9.13
N LEU A 49 -1.59 -7.16 -9.07
CA LEU A 49 -2.36 -6.88 -7.85
C LEU A 49 -3.19 -8.07 -7.37
N ASP A 50 -3.53 -9.02 -8.26
CA ASP A 50 -4.20 -10.27 -7.88
C ASP A 50 -3.34 -11.13 -6.94
N ILE A 51 -2.02 -10.90 -6.90
CA ILE A 51 -1.10 -11.51 -5.95
C ILE A 51 -0.94 -10.60 -4.75
N THR A 52 -1.52 -10.98 -3.61
CA THR A 52 -1.40 -10.24 -2.35
C THR A 52 0.03 -10.30 -1.80
N GLY A 53 0.54 -9.19 -1.28
CA GLY A 53 1.88 -9.11 -0.69
C GLY A 53 2.97 -8.75 -1.71
N GLY A 54 3.78 -7.75 -1.38
CA GLY A 54 4.77 -7.21 -2.33
C GLY A 54 5.92 -8.17 -2.64
N LYS A 55 6.30 -9.06 -1.72
CA LYS A 55 7.33 -10.08 -1.95
C LYS A 55 6.78 -11.18 -2.84
N GLU A 56 5.60 -11.67 -2.53
CA GLU A 56 4.88 -12.72 -3.27
C GLU A 56 4.63 -12.28 -4.71
N ARG A 57 4.25 -11.02 -4.90
CA ARG A 57 4.12 -10.38 -6.22
C ARG A 57 5.44 -10.36 -7.01
N LEU A 58 6.56 -10.03 -6.36
CA LEU A 58 7.88 -10.11 -6.99
C LEU A 58 8.24 -11.55 -7.37
N ARG A 59 8.04 -12.53 -6.46
CA ARG A 59 8.30 -13.95 -6.75
C ARG A 59 7.50 -14.41 -7.96
N HIS A 60 6.20 -14.11 -7.97
CA HIS A 60 5.31 -14.47 -9.06
C HIS A 60 5.76 -13.84 -10.38
N PHE A 61 6.12 -12.55 -10.38
CA PHE A 61 6.62 -11.86 -11.57
C PHE A 61 7.89 -12.53 -12.13
N VAL A 62 8.91 -12.75 -11.28
CA VAL A 62 10.18 -13.38 -11.65
C VAL A 62 9.95 -14.77 -12.23
N HIS A 63 9.18 -15.61 -11.54
CA HIS A 63 8.97 -16.99 -11.95
C HIS A 63 8.16 -17.11 -13.25
N THR A 64 7.13 -16.28 -13.41
CA THR A 64 6.16 -16.38 -14.52
C THR A 64 6.65 -15.67 -15.78
N HIS A 65 7.27 -14.49 -15.64
CA HIS A 65 7.64 -13.67 -16.80
C HIS A 65 9.10 -13.88 -17.22
N ARG A 66 9.96 -14.41 -16.34
CA ARG A 66 11.40 -14.63 -16.60
C ARG A 66 12.06 -13.44 -17.32
N PRO A 67 11.94 -12.21 -16.78
CA PRO A 67 12.57 -11.05 -17.40
C PRO A 67 14.10 -11.19 -17.40
N GLU A 68 14.78 -10.34 -18.16
CA GLU A 68 16.24 -10.22 -18.12
C GLU A 68 16.73 -10.02 -16.66
N ASN A 69 17.88 -10.56 -16.27
CA ASN A 69 18.40 -10.50 -14.90
C ASN A 69 17.55 -11.24 -13.83
N SER A 70 16.57 -12.06 -14.21
CA SER A 70 15.73 -12.83 -13.28
C SER A 70 16.48 -13.91 -12.52
N GLU A 71 17.59 -14.43 -13.05
CA GLU A 71 18.46 -15.41 -12.40
C GLU A 71 19.07 -14.90 -11.09
N ARG A 72 19.21 -13.58 -10.94
CA ARG A 72 19.61 -12.96 -9.67
C ARG A 72 18.58 -13.18 -8.55
N PHE A 73 17.37 -13.60 -8.89
CA PHE A 73 16.24 -13.76 -7.95
C PHE A 73 15.76 -15.22 -7.85
N ASP A 74 16.61 -16.18 -8.25
CA ASP A 74 16.34 -17.61 -8.03
C ASP A 74 16.36 -17.97 -6.54
N ASP A 75 17.06 -17.18 -5.71
CA ASP A 75 16.95 -17.21 -4.26
C ASP A 75 16.05 -16.10 -3.71
N ASP A 76 15.50 -16.34 -2.51
CA ASP A 76 14.60 -15.40 -1.84
C ASP A 76 15.35 -14.19 -1.26
N ALA A 77 16.68 -14.22 -1.17
CA ALA A 77 17.47 -13.17 -0.51
C ALA A 77 17.37 -11.84 -1.27
N ASN A 78 17.48 -11.89 -2.60
CA ASN A 78 17.34 -10.70 -3.43
C ASN A 78 15.89 -10.19 -3.51
N ILE A 79 14.89 -11.07 -3.45
CA ILE A 79 13.47 -10.67 -3.31
C ILE A 79 13.27 -9.88 -2.02
N ILE A 80 13.80 -10.37 -0.90
CA ILE A 80 13.71 -9.71 0.41
C ILE A 80 14.41 -8.36 0.39
N ALA A 81 15.64 -8.29 -0.15
CA ALA A 81 16.42 -7.08 -0.21
C ALA A 81 15.79 -6.00 -1.12
N LEU A 82 15.32 -6.39 -2.31
CA LEU A 82 14.65 -5.50 -3.24
C LEU A 82 13.34 -4.98 -2.65
N HIS A 83 12.54 -5.85 -2.03
CA HIS A 83 11.31 -5.44 -1.35
C HIS A 83 11.59 -4.46 -0.21
N LYS A 84 12.62 -4.72 0.62
CA LYS A 84 13.04 -3.80 1.68
C LYS A 84 13.42 -2.42 1.11
N ARG A 85 14.16 -2.38 0.01
CA ARG A 85 14.54 -1.12 -0.64
C ARG A 85 13.33 -0.40 -1.23
N LYS A 86 12.43 -1.12 -1.91
CA LYS A 86 11.15 -0.58 -2.39
C LYS A 86 10.32 0.00 -1.25
N THR A 87 10.27 -0.65 -0.09
CA THR A 87 9.55 -0.13 1.08
C THR A 87 10.13 1.19 1.56
N ALA A 88 11.46 1.32 1.63
CA ALA A 88 12.10 2.60 1.98
C ALA A 88 11.76 3.72 0.98
N ILE A 89 11.86 3.43 -0.33
CA ILE A 89 11.49 4.38 -1.38
C ILE A 89 10.00 4.79 -1.28
N TYR A 90 9.12 3.82 -1.02
CA TYR A 90 7.71 4.10 -0.79
C TYR A 90 7.54 5.04 0.40
N MET A 91 8.17 4.74 1.54
CA MET A 91 8.13 5.60 2.73
C MET A 91 8.56 7.04 2.42
N ASP A 92 9.67 7.22 1.70
CA ASP A 92 10.15 8.55 1.32
C ASP A 92 9.14 9.30 0.43
N ARG A 93 8.44 8.58 -0.46
CA ARG A 93 7.42 9.16 -1.36
C ARG A 93 6.16 9.57 -0.63
N VAL A 94 5.72 8.78 0.34
CA VAL A 94 4.46 9.04 1.08
C VAL A 94 4.65 10.09 2.18
N SER A 95 5.85 10.18 2.76
CA SER A 95 6.20 11.15 3.80
C SER A 95 6.07 12.62 3.33
N GLY A 96 5.95 12.87 2.03
CA GLY A 96 5.73 14.20 1.44
C GLY A 96 4.27 14.67 1.37
N GLY A 97 3.31 13.96 1.99
CA GLY A 97 1.91 14.39 2.06
C GLY A 97 1.14 14.34 0.72
N ARG A 98 1.63 13.56 -0.25
CA ARG A 98 1.03 13.47 -1.59
C ARG A 98 -0.05 12.40 -1.73
N ILE A 99 -0.26 11.57 -0.70
CA ILE A 99 -1.34 10.60 -0.70
C ILE A 99 -2.60 11.26 -0.16
N ALA A 100 -3.66 11.22 -0.95
CA ALA A 100 -4.98 11.69 -0.56
C ALA A 100 -5.89 10.51 -0.21
N LEU A 101 -6.85 10.77 0.66
CA LEU A 101 -7.94 9.84 0.91
C LEU A 101 -8.76 9.62 -0.37
N ARG A 102 -9.34 8.43 -0.50
CA ARG A 102 -10.33 8.17 -1.54
C ARG A 102 -11.57 9.05 -1.34
N PRO A 103 -12.24 9.46 -2.44
CA PRO A 103 -13.47 10.25 -2.34
C PRO A 103 -14.49 9.61 -1.40
N GLY A 104 -15.05 10.42 -0.50
CA GLY A 104 -16.08 9.98 0.46
C GLY A 104 -15.56 9.34 1.75
N VAL A 105 -14.28 8.95 1.83
CA VAL A 105 -13.71 8.34 3.05
C VAL A 105 -13.78 9.28 4.25
N ALA A 106 -13.29 10.52 4.11
CA ALA A 106 -13.34 11.50 5.20
C ALA A 106 -14.76 11.77 5.69
N ARG A 107 -15.73 11.85 4.77
CA ARG A 107 -17.15 12.01 5.11
C ARG A 107 -17.66 10.80 5.90
N LEU A 108 -17.43 9.60 5.40
CA LEU A 108 -17.89 8.35 6.02
C LEU A 108 -17.33 8.18 7.43
N LEU A 109 -16.04 8.44 7.64
CA LEU A 109 -15.40 8.34 8.95
C LEU A 109 -16.05 9.31 9.95
N ASN A 110 -16.31 10.55 9.53
CA ASN A 110 -16.97 11.53 10.39
C ASN A 110 -18.44 11.16 10.69
N GLU A 111 -19.20 10.72 9.69
CA GLU A 111 -20.59 10.25 9.87
C GLU A 111 -20.64 9.06 10.84
N ALA A 112 -19.73 8.09 10.70
CA ALA A 112 -19.66 6.92 11.55
C ALA A 112 -19.32 7.28 13.01
N ARG A 113 -18.37 8.21 13.22
CA ARG A 113 -18.04 8.73 14.56
C ARG A 113 -19.21 9.47 15.20
N ALA A 114 -19.90 10.32 14.42
CA ALA A 114 -21.07 11.05 14.91
C ALA A 114 -22.23 10.10 15.30
N ALA A 115 -22.32 8.95 14.66
CA ALA A 115 -23.28 7.89 14.98
C ALA A 115 -22.85 6.97 16.15
N GLY A 116 -21.66 7.18 16.73
CA GLY A 116 -21.15 6.38 17.84
C GLY A 116 -20.63 4.99 17.44
N LEU A 117 -20.34 4.76 16.15
CA LEU A 117 -19.77 3.50 15.68
C LEU A 117 -18.30 3.37 16.10
N THR A 118 -17.88 2.15 16.39
CA THR A 118 -16.47 1.82 16.60
C THR A 118 -15.77 1.75 15.25
N LEU A 119 -14.61 2.40 15.10
CA LEU A 119 -13.78 2.29 13.90
C LEU A 119 -12.55 1.44 14.23
N ALA A 120 -12.10 0.62 13.29
CA ALA A 120 -10.86 -0.12 13.40
C ALA A 120 -10.14 -0.19 12.05
N ILE A 121 -8.83 -0.45 12.08
CA ILE A 121 -8.02 -0.66 10.88
C ILE A 121 -7.48 -2.08 10.89
N ALA A 122 -7.65 -2.78 9.78
CA ALA A 122 -7.08 -4.10 9.54
C ALA A 122 -6.28 -4.04 8.23
N THR A 123 -4.95 -3.92 8.34
CA THR A 123 -4.07 -3.73 7.18
C THR A 123 -2.76 -4.51 7.34
N THR A 124 -2.09 -4.76 6.21
CA THR A 124 -0.75 -5.38 6.17
C THR A 124 0.38 -4.35 6.17
N THR A 125 0.04 -3.06 6.10
CA THR A 125 1.00 -1.97 6.11
C THR A 125 1.54 -1.67 7.51
N ASN A 126 2.67 -0.95 7.57
CA ASN A 126 3.25 -0.51 8.83
C ASN A 126 2.53 0.75 9.36
N LEU A 127 2.70 1.06 10.66
CA LEU A 127 2.04 2.19 11.30
C LEU A 127 2.51 3.57 10.79
N ALA A 128 3.80 3.73 10.49
CA ALA A 128 4.38 5.01 10.09
C ALA A 128 3.72 5.66 8.84
N PRO A 129 3.51 4.95 7.72
CA PRO A 129 2.83 5.55 6.57
C PRO A 129 1.34 5.85 6.84
N LEU A 130 0.70 5.08 7.71
CA LEU A 130 -0.67 5.37 8.16
C LEU A 130 -0.73 6.68 8.95
N GLN A 131 0.21 6.89 9.88
CA GLN A 131 0.32 8.14 10.63
C GLN A 131 0.54 9.34 9.69
N ALA A 132 1.46 9.20 8.72
CA ALA A 132 1.71 10.25 7.75
C ALA A 132 0.47 10.57 6.87
N LEU A 133 -0.29 9.55 6.48
CA LEU A 133 -1.56 9.73 5.78
C LEU A 133 -2.55 10.55 6.61
N PHE A 134 -2.73 10.20 7.88
CA PHE A 134 -3.68 10.88 8.76
C PHE A 134 -3.24 12.30 9.08
N ASP A 135 -1.98 12.52 9.45
CA ASP A 135 -1.42 13.85 9.68
C ASP A 135 -1.62 14.78 8.47
N GLY A 136 -1.48 14.24 7.26
CA GLY A 136 -1.65 14.99 6.00
C GLY A 136 -3.09 15.15 5.51
N THR A 137 -4.07 14.46 6.10
CA THR A 137 -5.46 14.45 5.59
C THR A 137 -6.51 14.74 6.66
N LEU A 138 -6.65 13.89 7.67
CA LEU A 138 -7.66 13.98 8.73
C LEU A 138 -7.17 14.77 9.95
N GLY A 139 -5.87 15.06 10.03
CA GLY A 139 -5.20 15.69 11.15
C GLY A 139 -4.57 14.68 12.11
N ARG A 140 -3.68 15.18 12.98
CA ARG A 140 -2.85 14.37 13.90
C ARG A 140 -3.65 13.56 14.92
N GLU A 141 -4.86 14.01 15.23
CA GLU A 141 -5.74 13.36 16.20
C GLU A 141 -6.48 12.14 15.61
N ALA A 142 -6.48 11.98 14.29
CA ALA A 142 -7.25 10.94 13.62
C ALA A 142 -6.77 9.52 13.91
N MET A 143 -5.51 9.34 14.32
CA MET A 143 -5.03 8.06 14.84
C MET A 143 -5.84 7.58 16.04
N GLY A 144 -6.35 8.48 16.89
CA GLY A 144 -7.17 8.13 18.05
C GLY A 144 -8.64 7.84 17.73
N TRP A 145 -9.02 7.85 16.44
CA TRP A 145 -10.38 7.49 16.03
C TRP A 145 -10.57 5.98 15.88
N PHE A 146 -9.47 5.23 15.78
CA PHE A 146 -9.40 3.79 15.54
C PHE A 146 -8.67 3.09 16.69
#